data_AF-A0A0F9JDU4-F1
#
_entry.id   AF-A0A0F9JDU4-F1
#
_cell.length_a   1.000
_cell.length_b   1.000
_cell.length_c   1.000
_cell.angle_alpha   90.00
_cell.angle_beta   90.00
_cell.angle_gamma   90.00
#
_symmetry.space_group_name_H-M   'P 1'
#
loop_
_entity.id
_entity.type
_entity.pdbx_description
1 polymer ?
#
loop_
_entity_poly.entity_id
_entity_poly.type
_entity_poly.pdbx_seq_one_letter_code
_entity_poly.pdbx_strand_id
1 'polypeptide(L)'
;MDYLVTFRDGSQGVFPEEWLWSAIGDELIRESIVSYVPYVTDEELVYANWQRTGGTGSMSYWRSLGSPLFYTPPPDEPPAAEYKGTIIKKEIKDWLKLNRWFVFHLLAGLGGYAGISDLIAIKDGTVLFIEVKTKNGKMSPGQIKFQVDCCVNGGRYIIARGYEDIKKYIKENNL
;
A
#
# COMPACT_ATOMS: atom_id res chain seq x y z
N MET A 1 17.11 -8.18 -27.74
CA MET A 1 17.18 -8.74 -26.37
C MET A 1 16.31 -7.87 -25.50
N ASP A 2 15.57 -8.39 -24.53
CA ASP A 2 14.75 -7.52 -23.68
C ASP A 2 15.58 -7.08 -22.46
N TYR A 3 15.25 -5.93 -21.89
CA TYR A 3 15.88 -5.36 -20.72
C TYR A 3 14.85 -5.01 -19.67
N LEU A 4 15.12 -5.37 -18.43
CA LEU A 4 14.39 -4.83 -17.29
C LEU A 4 14.98 -3.46 -16.94
N VAL A 5 14.15 -2.42 -17.02
CA VAL A 5 14.52 -1.04 -16.70
C VAL A 5 13.82 -0.64 -15.41
N THR A 6 14.59 -0.06 -14.48
CA THR A 6 14.09 0.51 -13.21
C THR A 6 14.18 2.03 -13.28
N PHE A 7 13.09 2.72 -12.98
CA PHE A 7 13.00 4.18 -12.98
C PHE A 7 13.19 4.75 -11.57
N ARG A 8 13.46 6.05 -11.48
CA ARG A 8 13.72 6.77 -10.21
C ARG A 8 12.53 6.80 -9.26
N ASP A 9 11.33 6.69 -9.78
CA ASP A 9 10.10 6.59 -8.99
C ASP A 9 9.87 5.18 -8.41
N GLY A 10 10.76 4.23 -8.72
CA GLY A 10 10.70 2.84 -8.30
C GLY A 10 9.85 1.94 -9.21
N SER A 11 9.26 2.48 -10.27
CA SER A 11 8.57 1.67 -11.27
C SER A 11 9.56 0.86 -12.12
N GLN A 12 9.07 -0.25 -12.67
CA GLN A 12 9.87 -1.16 -13.51
C GLN A 12 9.09 -1.53 -14.77
N GLY A 13 9.81 -1.73 -15.87
CA GLY A 13 9.25 -2.20 -17.13
C GLY A 13 10.24 -3.03 -17.93
N VAL A 14 9.72 -3.92 -18.77
CA VAL A 14 10.51 -4.73 -19.71
C VAL A 14 10.41 -4.09 -21.08
N PHE A 15 11.56 -3.75 -21.66
CA PHE A 15 11.62 -3.05 -22.93
C PHE A 15 12.59 -3.74 -23.87
N PRO A 16 12.32 -3.76 -25.18
CA PRO A 16 13.27 -4.29 -26.14
C PRO A 16 14.49 -3.39 -26.23
N GLU A 17 15.63 -4.00 -26.55
CA GLU A 17 16.93 -3.34 -26.69
C GLU A 17 16.90 -2.08 -27.56
N GLU A 18 16.21 -2.14 -28.71
CA GLU A 18 16.07 -0.99 -29.61
C GLU A 18 15.35 0.20 -28.95
N TRP A 19 14.39 -0.06 -28.08
CA TRP A 19 13.70 0.98 -27.32
C TRP A 19 14.63 1.57 -26.27
N LEU A 20 15.34 0.72 -25.52
CA LEU A 20 16.24 1.16 -24.45
C LEU A 20 17.33 2.09 -24.99
N TRP A 21 17.95 1.73 -26.11
CA TRP A 21 19.01 2.55 -26.70
C TRP A 21 18.48 3.86 -27.28
N SER A 22 17.27 3.87 -27.82
CA SER A 22 16.58 5.10 -28.22
C SER A 22 16.27 5.99 -27.01
N ALA A 23 15.75 5.40 -25.94
CA ALA A 23 15.35 6.08 -24.70
C ALA A 23 16.54 6.69 -23.93
N ILE A 24 17.68 6.01 -23.86
CA ILE A 24 18.89 6.56 -23.21
C ILE A 24 19.51 7.70 -24.04
N GLY A 25 19.21 7.78 -25.34
CA GLY A 25 19.60 8.89 -26.19
C GLY A 25 18.85 10.20 -25.89
N ASP A 26 17.70 10.12 -25.22
CA ASP A 26 16.94 11.26 -24.72
C ASP A 26 17.37 11.61 -23.29
N GLU A 27 17.80 12.85 -23.07
CA GLU A 27 18.35 13.29 -21.78
C GLU A 27 17.33 13.20 -20.65
N LEU A 28 16.06 13.55 -20.89
CA LEU A 28 15.00 13.50 -19.88
C LEU A 28 14.70 12.06 -19.46
N ILE A 29 14.64 11.15 -20.43
CA ILE A 29 14.35 9.74 -20.15
C ILE A 29 15.56 9.08 -19.48
N ARG A 30 16.78 9.36 -19.94
CA ARG A 30 18.01 8.87 -19.31
C ARG A 30 18.09 9.26 -17.84
N GLU A 31 17.76 10.50 -17.50
CA GLU A 31 17.76 10.96 -16.11
C GLU A 31 16.71 10.25 -15.26
N SER A 32 15.64 9.72 -15.83
CA SER A 32 14.61 8.97 -15.11
C SER A 32 14.99 7.52 -14.83
N ILE A 33 15.99 6.95 -15.52
CA ILE A 33 16.41 5.54 -15.37
C ILE A 33 17.48 5.39 -14.28
N VAL A 34 17.28 4.44 -13.38
CA VAL A 34 18.23 4.09 -12.30
C VAL A 34 19.15 2.95 -12.71
N SER A 35 18.59 1.92 -13.37
CA SER A 35 19.34 0.76 -13.83
C SER A 35 18.61 0.05 -14.95
N TYR A 36 19.35 -0.61 -15.81
CA TYR A 36 18.83 -1.56 -16.79
C TYR A 36 19.70 -2.80 -16.81
N VAL A 37 19.08 -3.98 -16.82
CA VAL A 37 19.77 -5.27 -16.87
C VAL A 37 19.14 -6.12 -17.97
N PRO A 38 19.91 -7.00 -18.64
CA PRO A 38 19.34 -7.93 -19.60
C PRO A 38 18.23 -8.74 -18.94
N TYR A 39 17.06 -8.78 -19.57
CA TYR A 39 15.94 -9.56 -19.11
C TYR A 39 16.29 -11.04 -19.26
N VAL A 40 16.47 -11.69 -18.12
CA VAL A 40 16.54 -13.15 -18.02
C VAL A 40 15.13 -13.71 -17.98
N THR A 41 14.94 -14.91 -18.53
CA THR A 41 13.62 -15.54 -18.60
C THR A 41 13.03 -15.72 -17.21
N ASP A 42 11.68 -15.77 -17.13
CA ASP A 42 10.99 -15.99 -15.85
C ASP A 42 11.49 -17.23 -15.12
N GLU A 43 11.87 -18.27 -15.88
CA GLU A 43 12.43 -19.52 -15.37
C GLU A 43 13.82 -19.34 -14.73
N GLU A 44 14.68 -18.52 -15.33
CA GLU A 44 16.01 -18.21 -14.79
C GLU A 44 15.92 -17.34 -13.53
N LEU A 45 14.96 -16.41 -13.49
CA LEU A 45 14.69 -15.58 -12.30
C LEU A 45 14.12 -16.41 -11.15
N VAL A 46 13.20 -17.32 -11.46
CA VAL A 46 12.66 -18.30 -10.49
C VAL A 46 13.78 -19.17 -9.93
N TYR A 47 14.70 -19.63 -10.78
CA TYR A 47 15.85 -20.42 -10.36
C TYR A 47 16.84 -19.65 -9.48
N ALA A 48 17.20 -18.43 -9.86
CA ALA A 48 18.10 -17.58 -9.07
C ALA A 48 17.52 -17.27 -7.68
N ASN A 49 16.22 -17.03 -7.58
CA ASN A 49 15.58 -16.78 -6.29
C ASN A 49 15.48 -18.01 -5.40
N TRP A 50 15.21 -19.19 -5.96
CA TRP A 50 15.27 -20.44 -5.22
C TRP A 50 16.66 -20.70 -4.64
N GLN A 51 17.72 -20.43 -5.41
CA GLN A 51 19.10 -20.53 -4.90
C GLN A 51 19.37 -19.52 -3.76
N ARG A 52 18.88 -18.27 -3.89
CA ARG A 52 19.07 -17.22 -2.87
C ARG A 52 18.46 -17.58 -1.51
N THR A 53 17.36 -18.34 -1.49
CA THR A 53 16.72 -18.81 -0.25
C THR A 53 17.29 -20.12 0.27
N GLY A 54 18.45 -20.56 -0.25
CA GLY A 54 19.10 -21.82 0.16
C GLY A 54 18.37 -23.07 -0.36
N GLY A 55 17.61 -22.95 -1.44
CA GLY A 55 16.87 -24.06 -2.04
C GLY A 55 15.62 -24.47 -1.25
N THR A 56 15.06 -23.56 -0.46
CA THR A 56 13.85 -23.83 0.34
C THR A 56 12.59 -23.80 -0.51
N GLY A 57 11.70 -24.77 -0.32
CA GLY A 57 10.50 -24.96 -1.16
C GLY A 57 10.76 -25.70 -2.49
N SER A 58 9.72 -26.21 -3.13
CA SER A 58 9.84 -26.97 -4.39
C SER A 58 9.89 -26.04 -5.61
N MET A 59 10.55 -26.45 -6.69
CA MET A 59 10.62 -25.65 -7.91
C MET A 59 9.25 -25.42 -8.55
N SER A 60 8.35 -26.41 -8.44
CA SER A 60 6.96 -26.28 -8.87
C SER A 60 6.21 -25.22 -8.07
N TYR A 61 6.47 -25.09 -6.77
CA TYR A 61 5.94 -23.99 -5.94
C TYR A 61 6.47 -22.64 -6.43
N TRP A 62 7.78 -22.52 -6.67
CA TRP A 62 8.36 -21.25 -7.12
C TRP A 62 7.92 -20.85 -8.54
N ARG A 63 7.73 -21.80 -9.45
CA ARG A 63 7.11 -21.55 -10.76
C ARG A 63 5.65 -21.11 -10.64
N SER A 64 4.91 -21.63 -9.66
CA SER A 64 3.51 -21.25 -9.44
C SER A 64 3.33 -19.82 -8.94
N LEU A 65 4.37 -19.25 -8.31
CA LEU A 65 4.41 -17.85 -7.90
C LEU A 65 4.78 -16.92 -9.07
N GLY A 66 5.35 -17.44 -10.17
CA GLY A 66 5.85 -16.64 -11.29
C GLY A 66 7.15 -15.88 -10.98
N SER A 67 7.65 -15.14 -11.97
CA SER A 67 8.86 -14.33 -11.83
C SER A 67 8.70 -13.31 -10.68
N PRO A 68 9.62 -13.29 -9.70
CA PRO A 68 9.49 -12.55 -8.44
C PRO A 68 9.61 -11.03 -8.58
N LEU A 69 9.75 -10.52 -9.81
CA LEU A 69 9.54 -9.10 -10.10
C LEU A 69 8.05 -8.72 -10.23
N PHE A 70 7.13 -9.70 -10.29
CA PHE A 70 5.70 -9.44 -10.51
C PHE A 70 4.72 -10.14 -9.57
N TYR A 71 5.17 -10.81 -8.50
CA TYR A 71 4.23 -11.50 -7.59
C TYR A 71 4.31 -11.03 -6.14
N THR A 72 3.31 -10.24 -5.76
CA THR A 72 2.79 -10.23 -4.38
C THR A 72 1.54 -11.10 -4.40
N PRO A 73 1.49 -12.27 -3.74
CA PRO A 73 0.29 -13.08 -3.72
C PRO A 73 -0.91 -12.25 -3.24
N PRO A 74 -2.09 -12.34 -3.89
CA PRO A 74 -3.32 -12.07 -3.16
C PRO A 74 -3.29 -13.02 -1.95
N PRO A 75 -3.51 -12.53 -0.72
CA PRO A 75 -3.47 -13.43 0.42
C PRO A 75 -4.51 -14.53 0.19
N ASP A 76 -4.08 -15.79 0.29
CA ASP A 76 -4.98 -16.93 0.44
C ASP A 76 -6.06 -16.54 1.45
N GLU A 77 -7.33 -16.84 1.15
CA GLU A 77 -8.43 -16.56 2.08
C GLU A 77 -7.97 -16.99 3.47
N PRO A 78 -7.84 -16.03 4.42
CA PRO A 78 -7.20 -16.34 5.68
C PRO A 78 -8.02 -17.45 6.35
N PRO A 79 -7.36 -18.49 6.89
CA PRO A 79 -8.07 -19.45 7.75
C PRO A 79 -8.81 -18.60 8.79
N ALA A 80 -10.07 -18.92 9.10
CA ALA A 80 -10.96 -18.11 9.92
C ALA A 80 -10.28 -17.57 11.20
N ALA A 81 -9.56 -16.44 11.08
CA ALA A 81 -8.60 -15.93 12.06
C ALA A 81 -8.23 -14.48 11.71
N GLU A 82 -8.51 -13.59 12.66
CA GLU A 82 -7.96 -12.24 12.85
C GLU A 82 -7.52 -11.46 11.59
N TYR A 83 -8.43 -10.64 11.06
CA TYR A 83 -8.13 -9.70 9.96
C TYR A 83 -6.97 -8.78 10.30
N LYS A 84 -5.89 -8.85 9.49
CA LYS A 84 -4.75 -7.92 9.58
C LYS A 84 -5.21 -6.50 9.24
N GLY A 85 -4.76 -5.51 10.02
CA GLY A 85 -5.18 -4.11 9.89
C GLY A 85 -5.01 -3.50 8.49
N THR A 86 -4.09 -4.02 7.67
CA THR A 86 -3.91 -3.62 6.27
C THR A 86 -5.13 -3.89 5.39
N ILE A 87 -5.83 -5.02 5.60
CA ILE A 87 -7.04 -5.38 4.82
C ILE A 87 -8.19 -4.45 5.21
N ILE A 88 -8.44 -4.30 6.51
CA ILE A 88 -9.49 -3.42 7.06
C ILE A 88 -9.30 -1.99 6.54
N LYS A 89 -8.05 -1.50 6.53
CA LYS A 89 -7.72 -0.16 6.02
C LYS A 89 -8.05 -0.01 4.53
N LYS A 90 -7.80 -1.04 3.72
CA LYS A 90 -8.15 -1.05 2.29
C LYS A 90 -9.67 -1.00 2.09
N GLU A 91 -10.41 -1.85 2.80
CA GLU A 91 -11.88 -1.91 2.72
C GLU A 91 -12.53 -0.57 3.10
N ILE A 92 -12.07 0.04 4.19
CA ILE A 92 -12.52 1.38 4.62
C ILE A 92 -12.28 2.41 3.50
N LYS A 93 -11.08 2.42 2.90
CA LYS A 93 -10.76 3.36 1.81
C LYS A 93 -11.63 3.14 0.59
N ASP A 94 -11.81 1.90 0.16
CA ASP A 94 -12.58 1.57 -1.03
C ASP A 94 -14.05 1.96 -0.83
N TRP A 95 -14.62 1.67 0.35
CA TRP A 95 -15.97 2.11 0.70
C TRP A 95 -16.11 3.63 0.72
N LEU A 96 -15.17 4.36 1.33
CA LEU A 96 -15.18 5.83 1.36
C LEU A 96 -15.13 6.43 -0.05
N LYS A 97 -14.25 5.92 -0.92
CA LYS A 97 -14.14 6.36 -2.32
C LYS A 97 -15.43 6.13 -3.10
N LEU A 98 -16.04 4.94 -2.97
CA LEU A 98 -17.32 4.62 -3.60
C LEU A 98 -18.45 5.57 -3.13
N ASN A 99 -18.35 6.08 -1.90
CA ASN A 99 -19.29 7.05 -1.32
C ASN A 99 -18.87 8.52 -1.50
N ARG A 100 -17.96 8.78 -2.47
CA ARG A 100 -17.50 10.11 -2.90
C ARG A 100 -16.76 10.90 -1.83
N TRP A 101 -16.12 10.23 -0.88
CA TRP A 101 -15.16 10.87 0.02
C TRP A 101 -13.78 10.94 -0.63
N PHE A 102 -13.10 12.08 -0.50
CA PHE A 102 -11.68 12.19 -0.81
C PHE A 102 -10.88 11.63 0.36
N VAL A 103 -10.15 10.53 0.17
CA VAL A 103 -9.46 9.81 1.25
C VAL A 103 -7.99 9.54 0.91
N PHE A 104 -7.10 9.81 1.87
CA PHE A 104 -5.66 9.58 1.74
C PHE A 104 -5.04 9.13 3.06
N HIS A 105 -3.84 8.55 2.98
CA HIS A 105 -3.08 8.10 4.14
C HIS A 105 -2.35 9.26 4.80
N LEU A 106 -2.29 9.23 6.12
CA LEU A 106 -1.27 9.98 6.85
C LEU A 106 -0.12 9.04 7.16
N LEU A 107 1.08 9.45 6.78
CA LEU A 107 2.31 8.74 7.10
C LEU A 107 3.01 9.50 8.22
N ALA A 108 3.35 8.81 9.30
CA ALA A 108 4.19 9.37 10.34
C ALA A 108 5.63 9.46 9.81
N GLY A 109 6.14 10.69 9.68
CA GLY A 109 7.50 10.99 9.23
C GLY A 109 8.11 12.11 10.07
N LEU A 110 9.27 12.60 9.64
CA LEU A 110 9.94 13.72 10.30
C LEU A 110 9.01 14.95 10.33
N GLY A 111 8.73 15.47 11.53
CA GLY A 111 7.80 16.58 11.73
C GLY A 111 6.32 16.20 11.79
N GLY A 112 5.97 14.92 11.69
CA GLY A 112 4.60 14.43 11.85
C GLY A 112 4.15 14.44 13.32
N TYR A 113 2.85 14.66 13.55
CA TYR A 113 2.27 14.60 14.89
C TYR A 113 2.36 13.16 15.45
N ALA A 114 2.91 13.00 16.65
CA ALA A 114 3.06 11.67 17.24
C ALA A 114 1.68 11.01 17.46
N GLY A 115 1.48 9.81 16.91
CA GLY A 115 0.20 9.10 17.02
C GLY A 115 -0.89 9.61 16.07
N ILE A 116 -0.52 10.32 15.00
CA ILE A 116 -1.44 10.72 13.94
C ILE A 116 -2.26 9.53 13.42
N SER A 117 -3.52 9.77 13.07
CA SER A 117 -4.44 8.71 12.61
C SER A 117 -4.00 8.09 11.29
N ASP A 118 -4.49 6.89 10.97
CA ASP A 118 -4.14 6.20 9.73
C ASP A 118 -4.63 6.89 8.44
N LEU A 119 -5.84 7.45 8.47
CA LEU A 119 -6.50 8.04 7.30
C LEU A 119 -7.13 9.40 7.63
N ILE A 120 -7.26 10.24 6.60
CA ILE A 120 -8.21 11.36 6.55
C ILE A 120 -9.19 11.11 5.42
N ALA A 121 -10.47 11.39 5.68
CA ALA A 121 -11.51 11.47 4.68
C ALA A 121 -12.14 12.86 4.67
N ILE A 122 -12.34 13.45 3.50
CA ILE A 122 -12.93 14.77 3.32
C ILE A 122 -14.12 14.70 2.37
N LYS A 123 -15.25 15.33 2.75
CA LYS A 123 -16.44 15.46 1.90
C LYS A 123 -17.26 16.68 2.33
N ASP A 124 -17.70 17.51 1.38
CA ASP A 124 -18.61 18.63 1.63
C ASP A 124 -18.16 19.56 2.80
N GLY A 125 -16.86 19.87 2.85
CA GLY A 125 -16.25 20.69 3.92
C GLY A 125 -16.04 19.97 5.25
N THR A 126 -16.50 18.73 5.39
CA THR A 126 -16.26 17.86 6.54
C THR A 126 -14.92 17.15 6.42
N VAL A 127 -14.09 17.23 7.45
CA VAL A 127 -12.86 16.44 7.62
C VAL A 127 -13.09 15.41 8.72
N LEU A 128 -12.80 14.14 8.43
CA LEU A 128 -12.90 13.01 9.36
C LEU A 128 -11.55 12.30 9.46
N PHE A 129 -10.98 12.29 10.66
CA PHE A 129 -9.80 11.51 11.00
C PHE A 129 -10.21 10.09 11.40
N ILE A 130 -9.53 9.08 10.85
CA ILE A 130 -9.90 7.68 11.02
C ILE A 130 -8.68 6.88 11.46
N GLU A 131 -8.77 6.30 12.64
CA GLU A 131 -7.79 5.36 13.18
C GLU A 131 -8.29 3.92 13.00
N VAL A 132 -7.51 3.08 12.32
CA VAL A 132 -7.93 1.73 11.97
C VAL A 132 -7.36 0.75 12.99
N LYS A 133 -8.22 -0.04 13.62
CA LYS A 133 -7.83 -1.10 14.57
C LYS A 133 -8.39 -2.44 14.15
N THR A 134 -7.63 -3.50 14.37
CA THR A 134 -8.17 -4.87 14.33
C THR A 134 -9.19 -5.06 15.45
N LYS A 135 -9.95 -6.16 15.48
CA LYS A 135 -10.95 -6.45 16.53
C LYS A 135 -10.42 -6.21 17.97
N ASN A 136 -9.20 -6.64 18.24
CA ASN A 136 -8.55 -6.53 19.55
C ASN A 136 -7.54 -5.37 19.64
N GLY A 137 -7.35 -4.61 18.55
CA GLY A 137 -6.39 -3.52 18.47
C GLY A 137 -6.69 -2.43 19.49
N LYS A 138 -5.67 -2.04 20.26
CA LYS A 138 -5.71 -0.96 21.25
C LYS A 138 -5.04 0.30 20.69
N MET A 139 -5.45 1.46 21.19
CA MET A 139 -4.76 2.71 20.90
C MET A 139 -3.50 2.83 21.76
N SER A 140 -2.45 3.41 21.19
CA SER A 140 -1.28 3.84 21.97
C SER A 140 -1.57 5.17 22.70
N PRO A 141 -0.80 5.53 23.74
CA PRO A 141 -0.95 6.82 24.42
C PRO A 141 -0.85 8.03 23.47
N GLY A 142 0.03 7.97 22.46
CA GLY A 142 0.16 9.03 21.45
C GLY A 142 -1.07 9.17 20.58
N GLN A 143 -1.69 8.04 20.18
CA GLN A 143 -2.92 8.06 19.40
C GLN A 143 -4.10 8.60 20.21
N ILE A 144 -4.19 8.26 21.50
CA ILE A 144 -5.20 8.80 22.42
C ILE A 144 -5.01 10.31 22.54
N LYS A 145 -3.77 10.78 22.71
CA LYS A 145 -3.45 12.20 22.75
C LYS A 145 -3.87 12.91 21.46
N PHE A 146 -3.50 12.40 20.29
CA PHE A 146 -3.90 12.97 19.01
C PHE A 146 -5.42 13.04 18.83
N GLN A 147 -6.15 11.99 19.23
CA GLN A 147 -7.61 12.00 19.22
C GLN A 147 -8.17 13.13 20.09
N VAL A 148 -7.69 13.26 21.32
CA VAL A 148 -8.13 14.32 22.24
C VAL A 148 -7.85 15.69 21.64
N ASP A 149 -6.62 15.92 21.17
CA ASP A 149 -6.21 17.20 20.58
C ASP A 149 -7.04 17.53 19.32
N CYS A 150 -7.38 16.54 18.50
CA CYS A 150 -8.26 16.70 17.34
C CYS A 150 -9.66 17.13 17.77
N CYS A 151 -10.28 16.41 18.70
CA CYS A 151 -11.65 16.67 19.15
C CYS A 151 -11.80 18.01 19.88
N VAL A 152 -10.86 18.40 20.75
CA VAL A 152 -10.94 19.68 21.48
C VAL A 152 -10.80 20.90 20.55
N ASN A 153 -10.18 20.72 19.38
CA ASN A 153 -10.08 21.75 18.35
C ASN A 153 -11.23 21.66 17.32
N GLY A 154 -12.30 20.89 17.60
CA GLY A 154 -13.47 20.76 16.74
C GLY A 154 -13.32 19.79 15.57
N GLY A 155 -12.22 19.04 15.52
CA GLY A 155 -12.02 17.98 14.55
C GLY A 155 -12.93 16.77 14.83
N ARG A 156 -13.27 16.03 13.77
CA ARG A 156 -14.04 14.78 13.88
C ARG A 156 -13.09 13.58 13.83
N TYR A 157 -13.25 12.64 14.76
CA TYR A 157 -12.37 11.49 14.89
C TYR A 157 -13.15 10.21 15.15
N ILE A 158 -12.80 9.13 14.45
CA ILE A 158 -13.36 7.80 14.69
C ILE A 158 -12.27 6.73 14.77
N ILE A 159 -12.47 5.78 15.67
CA ILE A 159 -11.77 4.50 15.70
C ILE A 159 -12.63 3.50 14.93
N ALA A 160 -12.10 2.92 13.87
CA ALA A 160 -12.85 2.00 13.01
C ALA A 160 -12.19 0.61 12.96
N ARG A 161 -13.02 -0.43 13.04
CA ARG A 161 -12.63 -1.85 12.91
C ARG A 161 -13.20 -2.49 11.64
N GLY A 162 -13.87 -1.70 10.81
CA GLY A 162 -14.48 -2.06 9.53
C GLY A 162 -15.12 -0.82 8.90
N TYR A 163 -15.58 -0.92 7.65
CA TYR A 163 -16.27 0.19 6.98
C TYR A 163 -17.67 0.44 7.57
N GLU A 164 -18.24 -0.55 8.25
CA GLU A 164 -19.53 -0.49 8.93
C GLU A 164 -19.51 0.52 10.07
N ASP A 165 -18.41 0.64 10.81
CA ASP A 165 -18.23 1.66 11.84
C ASP A 165 -18.28 3.06 11.24
N ILE A 166 -17.63 3.25 10.09
CA ILE A 166 -17.65 4.52 9.34
C ILE A 166 -19.06 4.83 8.87
N LYS A 167 -19.74 3.87 8.24
CA LYS A 167 -21.13 4.00 7.76
C LYS A 167 -22.07 4.39 8.91
N LYS A 168 -21.94 3.74 10.06
CA LYS A 168 -22.74 4.02 11.26
C LYS A 168 -22.48 5.45 11.75
N TYR A 169 -21.22 5.83 11.89
CA TYR A 169 -20.84 7.16 12.37
C TYR A 169 -21.32 8.29 11.46
N ILE A 170 -21.16 8.14 10.13
CA ILE A 170 -21.65 9.10 9.15
C ILE A 170 -23.18 9.27 9.29
N LYS A 171 -23.91 8.15 9.39
CA LYS A 171 -25.36 8.18 9.57
C LYS A 171 -25.78 8.87 10.89
N GLU A 172 -25.12 8.55 11.99
CA GLU A 172 -25.44 9.11 13.32
C GLU A 172 -25.12 10.61 13.44
N ASN A 173 -24.14 11.09 12.68
CA ASN A 173 -23.68 12.48 12.72
C ASN A 173 -24.19 13.33 11.54
N ASN A 174 -25.05 12.77 10.67
CA ASN A 174 -25.59 13.42 9.47
C ASN A 174 -24.50 14.04 8.58
N LEU A 175 -23.48 13.23 8.26
CA LEU A 175 -22.32 13.61 7.42
C LEU A 175 -22.45 13.16 5.96
#